data_AF-A0A2R6GSJ5-F1
#
_entry.id   AF-A0A2R6GSJ5-F1
#
_cell.length_a   1.000
_cell.length_b   1.000
_cell.length_c   1.000
_cell.angle_alpha   90.00
_cell.angle_beta   90.00
_cell.angle_gamma   90.00
#
_symmetry.space_group_name_H-M   'P 1'
#
loop_
_entity.id
_entity.type
_entity.pdbx_description
1 polymer ?
#
loop_
_entity_poly.entity_id
_entity_poly.type
_entity_poly.pdbx_seq_one_letter_code
_entity_poly.pdbx_strand_id
1 'polypeptide(L)'
;MDWVERADGLLYDGESIRERVPVGAGGVVVTSHRLLAFTPDRAGPNFSQVDRPNVDGVETRTVGEGQFLEWAVKAVVVGVALLVAGFTVSLDGMVEGIALESGGAASAVGIGGMLGPLGTMLDLLAQLDDLMRIFGALALAFGAVVLAVYRWSRERLLVVSVAGGDDIELAAPDDEGIVDRLRVALGSAPPSPDASPDDAVA
;
A
#
# COMPACT_ATOMS: atom_id res chain seq x y z
N MET A 1 -27.71 -15.41 6.44
CA MET A 1 -28.16 -15.56 7.84
C MET A 1 -27.43 -14.49 8.62
N ASP A 2 -28.15 -13.62 9.32
CA ASP A 2 -27.52 -12.53 10.05
C ASP A 2 -26.86 -13.08 11.33
N TRP A 3 -25.52 -13.01 11.40
CA TRP A 3 -24.78 -13.46 12.57
C TRP A 3 -25.06 -12.58 13.79
N VAL A 4 -25.33 -11.30 13.55
CA VAL A 4 -25.59 -10.31 14.59
C VAL A 4 -26.93 -10.56 15.27
N GLU A 5 -27.94 -11.06 14.54
CA GLU A 5 -29.23 -11.49 15.11
C GLU A 5 -29.10 -12.71 16.02
N ARG A 6 -28.09 -13.57 15.82
CA ARG A 6 -27.83 -14.70 16.72
C ARG A 6 -27.19 -14.30 18.04
N ALA A 7 -26.71 -13.07 18.17
CA ALA A 7 -26.09 -12.59 19.40
C ALA A 7 -27.04 -12.64 20.60
N ASP A 8 -28.34 -12.42 20.40
CA ASP A 8 -29.35 -12.49 21.48
C ASP A 8 -29.39 -13.86 22.17
N GLY A 9 -29.13 -14.94 21.43
CA GLY A 9 -29.08 -16.30 21.98
C GLY A 9 -27.77 -16.65 22.68
N LEU A 10 -26.77 -15.76 22.65
CA LEU A 10 -25.45 -15.96 23.25
C LEU A 10 -25.26 -15.15 24.52
N LEU A 11 -26.21 -14.28 24.88
CA LEU A 11 -26.14 -13.43 26.05
C LEU A 11 -26.27 -14.24 27.34
N TYR A 12 -25.49 -13.85 28.35
CA TYR A 12 -25.70 -14.32 29.72
C TYR A 12 -26.89 -13.61 30.37
N ASP A 13 -27.40 -14.20 31.46
CA ASP A 13 -28.44 -13.54 32.26
C ASP A 13 -27.92 -12.19 32.81
N GLY A 14 -28.68 -11.12 32.57
CA GLY A 14 -28.30 -9.75 32.94
C GLY A 14 -27.37 -9.06 31.93
N GLU A 15 -26.99 -9.74 30.85
CA GLU A 15 -26.25 -9.14 29.75
C GLU A 15 -27.22 -8.53 28.73
N SER A 16 -27.11 -7.22 28.51
CA SER A 16 -27.85 -6.51 27.46
C SER A 16 -26.92 -6.10 26.31
N ILE A 17 -27.44 -6.12 25.08
CA ILE A 17 -26.76 -5.57 23.91
C ILE A 17 -26.81 -4.04 23.98
N ARG A 18 -25.68 -3.39 23.71
CA ARG A 18 -25.57 -1.93 23.62
C ARG A 18 -25.52 -1.45 22.18
N GLU A 19 -24.75 -2.14 21.34
CA GLU A 19 -24.54 -1.77 19.95
C GLU A 19 -24.42 -3.01 19.07
N ARG A 20 -24.95 -2.94 17.86
CA ARG A 20 -24.86 -3.98 16.83
C ARG A 20 -24.32 -3.37 15.55
N VAL A 21 -23.22 -3.91 15.05
CA VAL A 21 -22.55 -3.42 13.85
C VAL A 21 -22.36 -4.60 12.88
N PRO A 22 -23.24 -4.76 11.89
CA PRO A 22 -23.02 -5.71 10.81
C PRO A 22 -21.87 -5.22 9.91
N VAL A 23 -20.95 -6.12 9.56
CA VAL A 23 -19.82 -5.85 8.65
C VAL A 23 -19.52 -7.09 7.79
N GLY A 24 -19.57 -6.94 6.46
CA GLY A 24 -19.40 -8.05 5.53
C GLY A 24 -20.46 -9.15 5.74
N ALA A 25 -20.06 -10.43 5.74
CA ALA A 25 -20.96 -11.52 6.13
C ALA A 25 -21.01 -11.77 7.64
N GLY A 26 -20.34 -10.95 8.46
CA GLY A 26 -20.25 -11.07 9.91
C GLY A 26 -20.70 -9.81 10.65
N GLY A 27 -20.06 -9.52 11.79
CA GLY A 27 -20.40 -8.35 12.59
C GLY A 27 -19.73 -8.29 13.95
N VAL A 28 -19.83 -7.12 14.58
CA VAL A 28 -19.43 -6.89 15.97
C VAL A 28 -20.67 -6.53 16.79
N VAL A 29 -20.80 -7.14 17.96
CA VAL A 29 -21.84 -6.80 18.94
C VAL A 29 -21.18 -6.40 20.25
N VAL A 30 -21.45 -5.18 20.69
CA VAL A 30 -20.99 -4.69 21.99
C VAL A 30 -22.11 -4.88 22.98
N THR A 31 -21.83 -5.64 24.04
CA THR A 31 -22.79 -5.86 25.14
C THR A 31 -22.43 -4.97 26.33
N SER A 32 -23.14 -5.16 27.44
CA SER A 32 -22.78 -4.56 28.72
C SER A 32 -21.46 -5.11 29.28
N HIS A 33 -21.11 -6.37 28.96
CA HIS A 33 -20.02 -7.11 29.59
C HIS A 33 -18.85 -7.36 28.65
N ARG A 34 -19.12 -7.67 27.38
CA ARG A 34 -18.14 -8.17 26.42
C ARG A 34 -18.43 -7.67 25.01
N LEU A 35 -17.45 -7.85 24.14
CA LEU A 35 -17.55 -7.69 22.70
C LEU A 35 -17.63 -9.09 22.09
N LEU A 36 -18.61 -9.29 21.20
CA LEU A 36 -18.78 -10.50 20.42
C LEU A 36 -18.42 -10.18 18.98
N ALA A 37 -17.46 -10.90 18.41
CA ALA A 37 -17.03 -10.73 17.03
C ALA A 37 -17.37 -11.98 16.21
N PHE A 38 -17.98 -11.75 15.05
CA PHE A 38 -18.34 -12.77 14.08
C PHE A 38 -17.57 -12.54 12.79
N THR A 39 -16.68 -13.45 12.45
CA THR A 39 -15.71 -13.33 11.34
C THR A 39 -15.74 -14.56 10.43
N PRO A 40 -16.88 -14.88 9.79
CA PRO A 40 -17.02 -16.10 8.98
C PRO A 40 -16.21 -16.10 7.68
N ASP A 41 -15.83 -14.93 7.18
CA ASP A 41 -15.09 -14.78 5.91
C ASP A 41 -13.57 -14.68 6.11
N ARG A 42 -13.09 -14.85 7.35
CA ARG A 42 -11.69 -14.70 7.73
C ARG A 42 -11.12 -16.02 8.22
N ALA A 43 -9.79 -16.14 8.15
CA ALA A 43 -9.08 -17.26 8.76
C ALA A 43 -9.21 -17.19 10.28
N GLY A 44 -9.39 -18.35 10.93
CA GLY A 44 -9.55 -18.46 12.38
C GLY A 44 -10.97 -18.86 12.79
N PRO A 45 -11.32 -18.69 14.08
CA PRO A 45 -12.66 -18.97 14.57
C PRO A 45 -13.70 -18.02 13.97
N ASN A 46 -14.87 -18.54 13.60
CA ASN A 46 -16.00 -17.71 13.12
C ASN A 46 -16.62 -16.85 14.23
N PHE A 47 -16.30 -17.15 15.50
CA PHE A 47 -16.81 -16.48 16.68
C PHE A 47 -15.69 -16.29 17.68
N SER A 48 -15.54 -15.05 18.17
CA SER A 48 -14.63 -14.69 19.25
C SER A 48 -15.35 -13.78 20.25
N GLN A 49 -14.94 -13.85 21.51
CA GLN A 49 -15.48 -13.02 22.58
C GLN A 49 -14.35 -12.42 23.42
N VAL A 50 -14.50 -11.17 23.80
CA VAL A 50 -13.52 -10.43 24.60
C VAL A 50 -14.27 -9.61 25.65
N ASP A 51 -13.87 -9.72 26.92
CA ASP A 51 -14.44 -8.89 27.98
C ASP A 51 -14.10 -7.42 27.73
N ARG A 52 -15.08 -6.52 27.89
CA ARG A 52 -14.92 -5.10 27.56
C ARG A 52 -13.71 -4.41 28.21
N PRO A 53 -13.33 -4.71 29.47
CA PRO A 53 -12.13 -4.14 30.08
C PRO A 53 -10.83 -4.51 29.37
N ASN A 54 -10.82 -5.61 28.60
CA ASN A 54 -9.66 -6.08 27.86
C ASN A 54 -9.64 -5.55 26.41
N VAL A 55 -10.55 -4.64 26.04
CA VAL A 55 -10.53 -3.99 24.72
C VAL A 55 -9.80 -2.66 24.85
N ASP A 56 -8.58 -2.60 24.32
CA ASP A 56 -7.75 -1.38 24.36
C ASP A 56 -8.26 -0.33 23.39
N GLY A 57 -8.77 -0.75 22.23
CA GLY A 57 -9.16 0.18 21.20
C GLY A 57 -9.85 -0.46 20.00
N VAL A 58 -10.41 0.42 19.17
CA VAL A 58 -10.95 0.07 17.85
C VAL A 58 -10.43 1.07 16.85
N GLU A 59 -9.78 0.56 15.80
CA GLU A 59 -9.22 1.34 14.72
C GLU A 59 -9.53 0.72 13.35
N THR A 60 -9.41 1.52 12.30
CA THR A 60 -9.42 1.01 10.92
C THR A 60 -7.99 0.95 10.41
N ARG A 61 -7.52 -0.25 10.10
CA ARG A 61 -6.21 -0.50 9.51
C ARG A 61 -6.36 -0.81 8.03
N THR A 62 -5.50 -0.26 7.20
CA THR A 62 -5.43 -0.67 5.79
C THR A 62 -4.28 -1.63 5.63
N VAL A 63 -4.58 -2.86 5.20
CA VAL A 63 -3.56 -3.88 4.96
C VAL A 63 -3.41 -4.07 3.46
N GLY A 64 -2.17 -4.15 3.02
CA GLY A 64 -1.81 -4.48 1.65
C GLY A 64 -0.33 -4.79 1.59
N GLU A 65 0.10 -5.63 0.65
CA GLU A 65 1.49 -6.05 0.56
C GLU A 65 2.40 -4.84 0.25
N GLY A 66 3.15 -4.41 1.26
CA GLY A 66 4.08 -3.27 1.17
C GLY A 66 5.14 -3.42 0.08
N GLN A 67 5.44 -4.66 -0.31
CA GLN A 67 6.32 -4.99 -1.45
C GLN A 67 5.86 -4.26 -2.73
N PHE A 68 4.57 -4.31 -3.10
CA PHE A 68 4.11 -3.68 -4.34
C PHE A 68 4.29 -2.17 -4.31
N LEU A 69 4.09 -1.54 -3.15
CA LEU A 69 4.31 -0.11 -2.97
C LEU A 69 5.78 0.25 -3.17
N GLU A 70 6.70 -0.55 -2.64
CA GLU A 70 8.14 -0.34 -2.81
C GLU A 70 8.55 -0.41 -4.29
N TRP A 71 8.08 -1.43 -5.02
CA TRP A 71 8.35 -1.57 -6.46
C TRP A 71 7.75 -0.41 -7.27
N ALA A 72 6.53 0.02 -6.94
CA ALA A 72 5.89 1.16 -7.60
C ALA A 72 6.68 2.45 -7.38
N VAL A 73 7.11 2.73 -6.15
CA VAL A 73 7.89 3.94 -5.82
C VAL A 73 9.23 3.92 -6.57
N LYS A 74 9.96 2.80 -6.55
CA LYS A 74 11.22 2.67 -7.28
C LYS A 74 11.04 2.90 -8.79
N ALA A 75 10.02 2.27 -9.38
CA ALA A 75 9.71 2.45 -10.81
C ALA A 75 9.38 3.91 -11.14
N VAL A 76 8.61 4.59 -10.29
CA VAL A 76 8.28 6.00 -10.46
C VAL A 76 9.53 6.87 -10.37
N VAL A 77 10.37 6.68 -9.35
CA VAL A 77 11.62 7.46 -9.17
C VAL A 77 12.55 7.28 -10.37
N VAL A 78 12.77 6.04 -10.81
CA VAL A 78 13.60 5.75 -11.99
C VAL A 78 12.99 6.36 -13.24
N GLY A 79 11.68 6.23 -13.44
CA GLY A 79 10.97 6.80 -14.58
C GLY A 79 11.08 8.32 -14.67
N VAL A 80 10.89 9.02 -13.55
CA VAL A 80 11.07 10.47 -13.47
C VAL A 80 12.51 10.87 -13.75
N ALA A 81 13.49 10.19 -13.14
CA ALA A 81 14.90 10.50 -13.34
C ALA A 81 15.30 10.36 -14.83
N LEU A 82 14.87 9.29 -15.49
CA LEU A 82 15.13 9.06 -16.91
C LEU A 82 14.48 10.11 -17.80
N LEU A 83 13.23 10.51 -17.52
CA LEU A 83 12.57 11.56 -18.29
C LEU A 83 13.25 12.91 -18.12
N VAL A 84 13.59 13.29 -16.89
CA VAL A 84 14.32 14.54 -16.62
C VAL A 84 15.65 14.54 -17.36
N ALA A 85 16.42 13.44 -17.28
CA ALA A 85 17.68 13.31 -18.01
C ALA A 85 17.48 13.41 -19.53
N GLY A 86 16.52 12.66 -20.09
CA GLY A 86 16.22 12.66 -21.52
C GLY A 86 15.68 13.99 -22.05
N PHE A 87 14.97 14.80 -21.26
CA PHE A 87 14.55 16.13 -21.69
C PHE A 87 15.58 17.23 -21.46
N THR A 88 16.50 17.05 -20.51
CA THR A 88 17.51 18.07 -20.16
C THR A 88 18.78 17.92 -20.98
N VAL A 89 19.15 16.70 -21.36
CA VAL A 89 20.41 16.41 -22.07
C VAL A 89 20.10 15.98 -23.50
N SER A 90 20.48 16.82 -24.47
CA SER A 90 20.38 16.52 -25.90
C SER A 90 21.70 15.90 -26.38
N LEU A 91 21.80 14.57 -26.31
CA LEU A 91 23.03 13.85 -26.69
C LEU A 91 23.21 13.77 -28.20
N ASP A 92 22.13 13.62 -28.97
CA ASP A 92 22.15 13.70 -30.44
C ASP A 92 22.86 14.98 -30.94
N GLY A 93 22.39 16.16 -30.49
CA GLY A 93 22.99 17.44 -30.89
C GLY A 93 24.47 17.59 -30.48
N MET A 94 24.91 16.92 -29.41
CA MET A 94 26.33 16.89 -29.04
C MET A 94 27.15 16.00 -29.98
N VAL A 95 26.61 14.84 -30.36
CA VAL A 95 27.25 13.91 -31.30
C VAL A 95 27.31 14.50 -32.71
N GLU A 96 26.23 15.12 -33.18
CA GLU A 96 26.17 15.79 -34.49
C GLU A 96 27.22 16.92 -34.58
N GLY A 97 27.37 17.72 -33.51
CA GLY A 97 28.40 18.77 -33.43
C GLY A 97 29.83 18.22 -33.56
N ILE A 98 30.14 17.10 -32.91
CA ILE A 98 31.47 16.46 -32.97
C ILE A 98 31.73 15.87 -34.37
N ALA A 99 30.71 15.28 -34.99
CA ALA A 99 30.81 14.70 -36.34
C ALA A 99 31.04 15.79 -37.40
N LEU A 100 30.37 16.95 -37.29
CA LEU A 100 30.57 18.10 -38.17
C LEU A 100 32.00 18.67 -38.06
N GLU A 101 32.58 18.74 -36.86
CA GLU A 101 33.92 19.30 -36.62
C GLU A 101 35.05 18.31 -37.02
N SER A 102 34.80 17.01 -36.95
CA SER A 102 35.75 15.95 -37.32
C SER A 102 35.68 15.52 -38.80
N GLY A 103 34.60 15.86 -39.51
CA GLY A 103 34.38 15.54 -40.93
C GLY A 103 35.44 16.10 -41.90
N GLY A 104 36.27 17.06 -41.48
CA GLY A 104 37.41 17.55 -42.23
C GLY A 104 38.67 16.65 -42.18
N ALA A 105 38.76 15.73 -41.21
CA ALA A 105 39.96 14.91 -40.96
C ALA A 105 39.83 13.43 -41.40
N ALA A 106 38.63 12.99 -41.82
CA ALA A 106 38.29 11.59 -42.08
C ALA A 106 38.78 11.02 -43.43
N SER A 107 39.47 11.81 -44.27
CA SER A 107 39.96 11.39 -45.59
C SER A 107 41.32 10.68 -45.58
N ALA A 108 41.91 10.41 -44.40
CA ALA A 108 43.15 9.64 -44.27
C ALA A 108 42.89 8.13 -44.33
N VAL A 109 43.21 7.53 -45.49
CA VAL A 109 43.10 6.11 -45.83
C VAL A 109 43.86 5.23 -44.81
N GLY A 110 43.13 4.50 -43.96
CA GLY A 110 43.70 3.52 -43.01
C GLY A 110 42.93 3.31 -41.69
N ILE A 111 42.06 4.24 -41.29
CA ILE A 111 41.37 4.24 -39.99
C ILE A 111 39.97 3.57 -40.04
N GLY A 112 39.50 3.12 -41.21
CA GLY A 112 38.13 2.61 -41.42
C GLY A 112 37.73 1.41 -40.55
N GLY A 113 38.67 0.56 -40.12
CA GLY A 113 38.39 -0.62 -39.29
C GLY A 113 38.15 -0.34 -37.80
N MET A 114 38.71 0.74 -37.24
CA MET A 114 38.51 1.14 -35.84
C MET A 114 37.35 2.14 -35.67
N LEU A 115 36.91 2.78 -36.76
CA LEU A 115 35.79 3.72 -36.75
C LEU A 115 34.42 3.03 -36.68
N GLY A 116 34.32 1.75 -37.02
CA GLY A 116 33.06 0.98 -36.95
C GLY A 116 32.47 0.94 -35.53
N PRO A 117 33.19 0.42 -34.52
CA PRO A 117 32.72 0.38 -33.14
C PRO A 117 32.47 1.78 -32.54
N LEU A 118 33.29 2.76 -32.93
CA LEU A 118 33.13 4.16 -32.53
C LEU A 118 31.83 4.75 -33.11
N GLY A 119 31.54 4.50 -34.38
CA GLY A 119 30.29 4.90 -35.01
C GLY A 119 29.08 4.25 -34.34
N THR A 120 29.13 2.95 -34.04
CA THR A 120 28.07 2.27 -33.28
C THR A 120 27.89 2.87 -31.88
N MET A 121 28.98 3.20 -31.18
CA MET A 121 28.89 3.83 -29.86
C MET A 121 28.32 5.25 -29.92
N LEU A 122 28.70 6.05 -30.92
CA LEU A 122 28.17 7.39 -31.13
C LEU A 122 26.70 7.37 -31.51
N ASP A 123 26.28 6.40 -32.33
CA ASP A 123 24.87 6.20 -32.69
C ASP A 123 24.02 5.79 -31.47
N LEU A 124 24.56 4.90 -30.62
CA LEU A 124 23.92 4.56 -29.34
C LEU A 124 23.83 5.76 -28.37
N LEU A 125 24.84 6.62 -28.34
CA LEU A 125 24.85 7.85 -27.55
C LEU A 125 23.85 8.88 -28.09
N ALA A 126 23.75 9.02 -29.41
CA ALA A 126 22.79 9.91 -30.06
C ALA A 126 21.34 9.47 -29.81
N GLN A 127 21.09 8.16 -29.71
CA GLN A 127 19.77 7.62 -29.39
C GLN A 127 19.49 7.54 -27.87
N LEU A 128 20.47 7.84 -27.02
CA LEU A 128 20.34 7.61 -25.58
C LEU A 128 19.27 8.51 -24.96
N ASP A 129 19.09 9.75 -25.40
CA ASP A 129 18.03 10.61 -24.87
C ASP A 129 16.62 10.12 -25.23
N ASP A 130 16.41 9.66 -26.45
CA ASP A 130 15.15 9.02 -26.84
C ASP A 130 14.92 7.72 -26.07
N LEU A 131 15.96 6.92 -25.88
CA LEU A 131 15.89 5.68 -25.13
C LEU A 131 15.55 5.94 -23.65
N MET A 132 16.16 6.98 -23.05
CA MET A 132 15.83 7.45 -21.70
C MET A 132 14.37 7.89 -21.61
N ARG A 133 13.85 8.62 -22.61
CA ARG A 133 12.43 9.05 -22.63
C ARG A 133 11.49 7.85 -22.70
N ILE A 134 11.75 6.89 -23.60
CA ILE A 134 10.94 5.68 -23.79
C ILE A 134 10.93 4.83 -22.51
N PHE A 135 12.10 4.49 -21.97
CA PHE A 135 12.17 3.68 -20.75
C PHE A 135 11.66 4.42 -19.52
N GLY A 136 11.85 5.75 -19.46
CA GLY A 136 11.29 6.59 -18.42
C GLY A 136 9.75 6.55 -18.42
N ALA A 137 9.14 6.71 -19.59
CA ALA A 137 7.69 6.61 -19.77
C ALA A 137 7.16 5.20 -19.45
N LEU A 138 7.85 4.14 -19.89
CA LEU A 138 7.49 2.75 -19.56
C LEU A 138 7.57 2.48 -18.07
N ALA A 139 8.63 2.94 -17.39
CA ALA A 139 8.78 2.79 -15.95
C ALA A 139 7.68 3.53 -15.19
N LEU A 140 7.28 4.72 -15.63
CA LEU A 140 6.13 5.44 -15.06
C LEU A 140 4.81 4.71 -15.30
N ALA A 141 4.57 4.22 -16.52
CA ALA A 141 3.37 3.46 -16.84
C ALA A 141 3.27 2.19 -15.97
N PHE A 142 4.38 1.47 -15.84
CA PHE A 142 4.48 0.32 -14.94
C PHE A 142 4.21 0.70 -13.48
N GLY A 143 4.88 1.74 -12.97
CA GLY A 143 4.67 2.24 -11.61
C GLY A 143 3.21 2.66 -11.35
N ALA A 144 2.56 3.29 -12.33
CA ALA A 144 1.15 3.66 -12.26
C ALA A 144 0.23 2.43 -12.21
N VAL A 145 0.51 1.40 -13.03
CA VAL A 145 -0.25 0.13 -13.00
C VAL A 145 -0.08 -0.55 -11.66
N VAL A 146 1.14 -0.69 -11.14
CA VAL A 146 1.37 -1.31 -9.82
C VAL A 146 0.71 -0.52 -8.71
N LEU A 147 0.76 0.82 -8.75
CA LEU A 147 0.08 1.68 -7.78
C LEU A 147 -1.44 1.54 -7.87
N ALA A 148 -2.01 1.40 -9.06
CA ALA A 148 -3.43 1.16 -9.27
C ALA A 148 -3.84 -0.20 -8.73
N VAL A 149 -3.07 -1.26 -9.01
CA VAL A 149 -3.29 -2.60 -8.45
C VAL A 149 -3.20 -2.55 -6.93
N TYR A 150 -2.18 -1.92 -6.36
CA TYR A 150 -2.03 -1.75 -4.91
C TYR A 150 -3.19 -0.94 -4.29
N ARG A 151 -3.72 0.06 -5.00
CA ARG A 151 -4.92 0.80 -4.56
C ARG A 151 -6.17 -0.09 -4.59
N TRP A 152 -6.28 -1.00 -5.56
CA TRP A 152 -7.42 -1.88 -5.71
C TRP A 152 -7.36 -3.10 -4.77
N SER A 153 -6.16 -3.65 -4.54
CA SER A 153 -5.94 -4.81 -3.67
C SER A 153 -5.90 -4.46 -2.18
N ARG A 154 -5.90 -3.16 -1.83
CA ARG A 154 -5.89 -2.73 -0.44
C ARG A 154 -7.24 -3.00 0.21
N GLU A 155 -7.21 -3.83 1.25
CA GLU A 155 -8.37 -4.10 2.06
C GLU A 155 -8.35 -3.20 3.31
N ARG A 156 -9.49 -2.58 3.59
CA ARG A 156 -9.71 -1.86 4.85
C ARG A 156 -10.24 -2.87 5.86
N LEU A 157 -9.61 -2.91 7.03
CA LEU A 157 -9.94 -3.81 8.11
C LEU A 157 -10.30 -3.02 9.36
N LEU A 158 -11.33 -3.46 10.07
CA LEU A 158 -11.64 -3.00 11.42
C LEU A 158 -10.86 -3.88 12.40
N VAL A 159 -9.98 -3.28 13.18
CA VAL A 159 -9.14 -3.99 14.17
C VAL A 159 -9.64 -3.60 15.55
N VAL A 160 -9.98 -4.61 16.35
CA VAL A 160 -10.28 -4.50 17.76
C VAL A 160 -9.07 -4.99 18.53
N SER A 161 -8.35 -4.07 19.17
CA SER A 161 -7.15 -4.40 19.93
C SER A 161 -7.49 -4.96 21.29
N VAL A 162 -6.86 -6.09 21.63
CA VAL A 162 -7.15 -6.84 22.84
C VAL A 162 -5.94 -6.86 23.76
N ALA A 163 -6.12 -6.36 24.97
CA ALA A 163 -5.07 -6.34 25.99
C ALA A 163 -4.61 -7.77 26.31
N GLY A 164 -3.34 -8.07 26.05
CA GLY A 164 -2.72 -9.36 26.37
C GLY A 164 -3.18 -10.53 25.48
N GLY A 165 -3.77 -10.26 24.32
CA GLY A 165 -4.22 -11.27 23.37
C GLY A 165 -3.97 -10.89 21.91
N ASP A 166 -4.44 -11.74 20.99
CA ASP A 166 -4.41 -11.46 19.56
C ASP A 166 -5.53 -10.49 19.18
N ASP A 167 -5.21 -9.51 18.33
CA ASP A 167 -6.18 -8.55 17.81
C ASP A 167 -7.27 -9.25 16.99
N ILE A 168 -8.51 -8.75 17.12
CA ILE A 168 -9.64 -9.26 16.33
C ILE A 168 -9.81 -8.40 15.09
N GLU A 169 -9.85 -9.08 13.96
CA GLU A 169 -9.62 -8.48 12.66
C GLU A 169 -10.85 -8.74 11.78
N LEU A 170 -11.62 -7.69 11.48
CA LEU A 170 -12.89 -7.75 10.75
C LEU A 170 -12.83 -6.96 9.44
N ALA A 171 -13.79 -7.19 8.55
CA ALA A 171 -13.99 -6.31 7.40
C ALA A 171 -14.30 -4.89 7.89
N ALA A 172 -13.70 -3.86 7.25
CA ALA A 172 -14.02 -2.50 7.63
C ALA A 172 -15.47 -2.15 7.29
N PRO A 173 -16.16 -1.40 8.17
CA PRO A 173 -17.46 -0.83 7.86
C PRO A 173 -17.37 0.20 6.73
N ASP A 174 -18.44 0.29 5.92
CA ASP A 174 -18.56 1.30 4.87
C ASP A 174 -18.78 2.71 5.43
N ASP A 175 -19.37 2.83 6.63
CA ASP A 175 -19.65 4.07 7.33
C ASP A 175 -18.54 4.36 8.35
N GLU A 176 -17.76 5.41 8.12
CA GLU A 176 -16.65 5.84 8.99
C GLU A 176 -17.14 6.17 10.42
N GLY A 177 -18.40 6.59 10.59
CA GLY A 177 -19.01 6.86 11.90
C GLY A 177 -19.21 5.62 12.77
N ILE A 178 -19.12 4.41 12.19
CA ILE A 178 -19.23 3.15 12.94
C ILE A 178 -18.09 2.99 13.94
N VAL A 179 -16.87 3.39 13.58
CA VAL A 179 -15.70 3.27 14.46
C VAL A 179 -15.90 4.11 15.72
N ASP A 180 -16.39 5.34 15.55
CA ASP A 180 -16.66 6.24 16.65
C ASP A 180 -17.82 5.75 17.52
N ARG A 181 -18.88 5.19 16.91
CA ARG A 181 -19.98 4.53 17.65
C ARG A 181 -19.46 3.36 18.49
N LEU A 182 -18.62 2.50 17.92
CA LEU A 182 -18.01 1.38 18.63
C LEU A 182 -17.13 1.85 19.78
N ARG A 183 -16.31 2.89 19.57
CA ARG A 183 -15.47 3.49 20.61
C ARG A 183 -16.32 4.03 21.77
N VAL A 184 -17.42 4.73 21.46
CA VAL A 184 -18.37 5.23 22.47
C VAL A 184 -19.05 4.07 23.21
N ALA A 185 -19.49 3.02 22.51
CA ALA A 185 -20.15 1.87 23.12
C ALA A 185 -19.21 1.07 24.04
N LEU A 186 -17.93 0.98 23.66
CA LEU A 186 -16.89 0.31 24.43
C LEU A 186 -16.44 1.16 25.62
N GLY A 187 -16.51 2.50 25.50
CA GLY A 187 -15.99 3.43 26.50
C GLY A 187 -14.46 3.56 26.42
N SER A 188 -13.85 3.18 25.30
CA SER A 188 -12.42 3.29 25.06
C SER A 188 -12.04 4.74 24.70
N ALA A 189 -10.98 5.25 25.30
CA ALA A 189 -10.38 6.53 24.92
C ALA A 189 -9.63 6.38 23.58
N PRO A 190 -9.43 7.46 22.80
CA PRO A 190 -8.54 7.40 21.64
C PRO A 190 -7.13 6.94 22.08
N PRO A 191 -6.43 6.15 21.26
CA PRO A 191 -5.08 5.71 21.59
C PRO A 191 -4.19 6.93 21.82
N SER A 192 -3.48 6.95 22.94
CA SER A 192 -2.49 7.97 23.24
C SER A 192 -1.41 7.95 22.15
N PRO A 193 -1.03 9.10 21.55
CA PRO A 193 -0.04 9.15 20.47
C PRO A 193 1.36 8.66 20.88
N ASP A 194 1.59 8.41 22.17
CA ASP A 194 2.87 7.99 22.73
C ASP A 194 2.94 6.51 23.14
N ALA A 195 1.89 5.69 22.88
CA ALA A 195 1.94 4.26 23.21
C ALA A 195 2.92 3.53 22.28
N SER A 196 4.18 3.39 22.73
CA SER A 196 5.16 2.56 22.05
C SER A 196 4.82 1.07 22.27
N PRO A 197 5.09 0.19 21.30
CA PRO A 197 4.87 -1.25 21.42
C PRO A 197 5.54 -1.90 22.64
N ASP A 198 6.53 -1.23 23.24
CA ASP A 198 7.28 -1.70 24.42
C ASP A 198 6.55 -1.47 25.76
N ASP A 199 5.51 -0.63 25.83
CA ASP A 199 4.79 -0.38 27.09
C ASP A 199 3.79 -1.50 27.46
N ALA A 200 3.58 -2.47 26.57
CA ALA A 200 2.69 -3.62 26.78
C ALA A 200 3.34 -4.77 27.59
N VAL A 201 4.61 -4.62 28.01
CA VAL A 201 5.35 -5.64 28.76
C VAL A 201 6.00 -5.01 30.00
N ALA A 202 5.17 -4.55 30.94
CA ALA A 202 5.61 -4.17 32.29
C ALA A 202 4.58 -4.57 33.35
#